data_AF-A0A7C1LPN2-F1
#
_entry.id   AF-A0A7C1LPN2-F1
#
_cell.length_a   1.000
_cell.length_b   1.000
_cell.length_c   1.000
_cell.angle_alpha   90.00
_cell.angle_beta   90.00
_cell.angle_gamma   90.00
#
_symmetry.space_group_name_H-M   'P 1'
#
loop_
_entity.id
_entity.type
_entity.pdbx_description
1 polymer ?
#
loop_
_entity_poly.entity_id
_entity_poly.type
_entity_poly.pdbx_seq_one_letter_code
_entity_poly.pdbx_strand_id
1 'polypeptide(L)' 'MKNLTVEDFKTSNKKRDVILSVKNLKTYFPVLGGLFKRTIGYVKAVDGVTFNIYKGETLG' A
#
# COMPACT_ATOMS: atom_id res chain seq x y z
N MET A 1 -27.64 19.15 -31.80
CA MET A 1 -27.54 18.18 -30.69
C MET A 1 -26.64 17.05 -31.18
N LYS A 2 -25.46 16.86 -30.60
CA LYS A 2 -24.51 15.80 -31.01
C LYS A 2 -24.81 14.55 -30.19
N ASN A 3 -25.07 13.45 -30.87
CA ASN A 3 -25.53 12.20 -30.29
C ASN A 3 -24.35 11.55 -29.57
N LEU A 4 -24.49 11.23 -28.27
CA LEU A 4 -23.51 10.43 -27.55
C LEU A 4 -23.40 9.08 -28.25
N THR A 5 -22.21 8.75 -28.73
CA THR A 5 -21.95 7.53 -29.48
C THR A 5 -21.71 6.37 -28.53
N VAL A 6 -22.20 5.19 -28.91
CA VAL A 6 -22.01 3.91 -28.20
C VAL A 6 -20.54 3.54 -27.92
N GLU A 7 -19.57 4.20 -28.57
CA GLU A 7 -18.14 4.10 -28.28
C GLU A 7 -17.77 4.67 -26.90
N ASP A 8 -18.47 5.71 -26.43
CA ASP A 8 -18.19 6.35 -25.13
C ASP A 8 -18.52 5.42 -23.95
N PHE A 9 -19.42 4.45 -24.15
CA PHE A 9 -19.82 3.48 -23.13
C PHE A 9 -18.87 2.27 -23.03
N LYS A 10 -17.91 2.13 -23.97
CA LYS A 10 -16.96 0.99 -24.00
C LYS A 10 -15.69 1.22 -23.16
N THR A 11 -15.53 2.39 -22.53
CA THR A 11 -14.28 2.80 -21.85
C THR A 11 -14.27 2.61 -20.33
N SER A 12 -15.29 2.03 -19.69
CA SER A 12 -15.32 1.99 -18.22
C SER A 12 -14.70 0.76 -17.55
N ASN A 13 -14.17 -0.23 -18.30
CA ASN A 13 -13.45 -1.36 -17.69
C ASN A 13 -11.93 -1.20 -17.80
N LYS A 14 -11.40 -0.09 -17.23
CA LYS A 14 -9.96 0.10 -17.08
C LYS A 14 -9.47 -0.85 -15.98
N LYS A 15 -8.98 -2.03 -16.38
CA LYS A 15 -8.29 -2.94 -15.46
C LYS A 15 -7.18 -2.14 -14.78
N ARG A 16 -7.25 -2.00 -13.46
CA ARG A 16 -6.24 -1.24 -12.71
C ARG A 16 -4.95 -2.05 -12.72
N ASP A 17 -3.91 -1.48 -13.29
CA ASP A 17 -2.59 -2.10 -13.36
C ASP A 17 -1.98 -2.09 -11.95
N VAL A 18 -1.81 -3.26 -11.35
CA VAL A 18 -1.03 -3.40 -10.12
C VAL A 18 0.44 -3.20 -10.46
N ILE A 19 1.08 -2.23 -9.83
CA ILE A 19 2.51 -1.92 -10.03
C ILE A 19 3.37 -2.44 -8.88
N LEU A 20 2.79 -2.64 -7.69
CA LEU A 20 3.45 -3.27 -6.55
C LEU A 20 2.45 -4.14 -5.79
N SER A 21 2.85 -5.36 -5.43
CA SER A 21 2.08 -6.25 -4.55
C SER A 21 2.92 -6.59 -3.34
N VAL A 22 2.40 -6.29 -2.15
CA VAL A 22 3.08 -6.52 -0.87
C VAL A 22 2.26 -7.50 -0.06
N LYS A 23 2.92 -8.52 0.48
CA LYS A 23 2.27 -9.56 1.30
C LYS A 23 2.91 -9.60 2.68
N ASN A 24 2.07 -9.60 3.71
CA ASN A 24 2.46 -9.79 5.11
C ASN A 24 3.63 -8.87 5.55
N LEU A 25 3.58 -7.59 5.16
CA LEU A 25 4.58 -6.59 5.54
C LEU A 25 4.59 -6.40 7.06
N LYS A 26 5.80 -6.41 7.63
CA LYS A 26 6.06 -6.19 9.04
C LYS A 26 7.22 -5.21 9.20
N THR A 27 7.05 -4.24 10.07
CA THR A 27 8.09 -3.24 10.37
C THR A 27 8.11 -2.98 11.85
N TYR A 28 9.14 -3.48 12.52
CA TYR A 28 9.30 -3.40 13.98
C TYR A 28 10.57 -2.63 14.31
N PHE A 29 10.46 -1.64 15.18
CA PHE A 29 11.57 -0.80 15.60
C PHE A 29 12.00 -1.16 17.03
N PRO A 30 13.31 -1.29 17.31
CA PRO A 30 13.78 -1.62 18.65
C PRO A 30 13.58 -0.43 19.60
N VAL A 31 13.09 -0.73 20.80
CA VAL A 31 13.09 0.23 21.92
C VAL A 31 14.36 -0.05 22.73
N LEU A 32 15.21 0.97 22.83
CA LEU A 32 16.44 0.91 23.62
C LEU A 32 16.21 1.49 25.01
N GLY A 33 16.77 0.89 26.04
CA GLY A 33 16.64 1.36 27.41
C GLY A 33 17.80 0.99 28.33
N GLY A 34 17.74 1.55 29.54
CA GLY A 34 18.75 1.38 30.59
C GLY A 34 20.06 2.12 30.32
N LEU A 35 20.99 2.03 31.28
CA LEU A 35 22.29 2.71 31.23
C LEU A 35 23.16 2.26 30.04
N PHE A 36 22.94 1.04 29.55
CA PHE A 36 23.71 0.43 28.47
C PHE A 36 22.97 0.41 27.11
N LYS A 37 21.87 1.17 26.95
CA LYS A 37 21.07 1.25 25.70
C LYS A 37 20.79 -0.10 25.03
N ARG A 38 20.39 -1.10 25.82
CA ARG A 38 20.06 -2.43 25.29
C ARG A 38 18.64 -2.45 24.75
N THR A 39 18.38 -3.32 23.77
CA THR A 39 17.02 -3.56 23.30
C THR A 39 16.19 -4.18 24.42
N ILE A 40 15.13 -3.48 24.82
CA ILE A 40 14.19 -3.92 25.87
C ILE A 40 12.82 -4.29 25.30
N GLY A 41 12.59 -4.03 24.01
CA GLY A 41 11.34 -4.36 23.34
C GLY A 41 11.34 -3.90 21.89
N TYR A 42 10.20 -4.08 21.23
CA TYR A 42 9.97 -3.64 19.85
C TYR A 42 8.62 -2.94 19.75
N VAL A 43 8.59 -1.78 19.11
CA VAL A 43 7.36 -1.13 18.66
C VAL A 43 7.04 -1.66 17.28
N LYS A 44 5.81 -2.18 17.12
CA LYS A 44 5.31 -2.61 15.81
C LYS A 44 4.73 -1.41 15.07
N ALA A 45 5.41 -0.92 14.04
CA ALA A 45 4.89 0.13 13.18
C ALA A 45 3.90 -0.43 12.14
N VAL A 46 4.16 -1.63 11.64
CA VAL A 46 3.28 -2.36 10.73
C VAL A 46 3.31 -3.83 11.12
N ASP A 47 2.14 -4.48 11.25
CA ASP A 47 2.03 -5.90 11.59
C ASP A 47 1.13 -6.66 10.60
N GLY A 48 1.75 -7.34 9.64
CA GLY A 48 1.11 -8.37 8.82
C GLY A 48 0.20 -7.85 7.71
N VAL A 49 0.41 -6.63 7.21
CA VAL A 49 -0.46 -6.05 6.18
C VAL A 49 -0.18 -6.59 4.79
N THR A 50 -1.24 -6.78 4.00
CA THR A 50 -1.17 -7.23 2.60
C THR A 50 -1.97 -6.27 1.75
N PHE A 51 -1.35 -5.72 0.70
CA PHE A 51 -2.00 -4.76 -0.19
C PHE A 51 -1.32 -4.69 -1.55
N ASN A 52 -1.99 -4.05 -2.50
CA ASN A 52 -1.48 -3.72 -3.83
C ASN A 52 -1.45 -2.20 -3.99
N ILE A 53 -0.44 -1.70 -4.71
CA ILE A 53 -0.42 -0.33 -5.22
C ILE A 53 -0.74 -0.39 -6.71
N TYR A 54 -1.76 0.33 -7.14
CA TYR A 54 -2.12 0.45 -8.54
C TYR A 54 -1.44 1.64 -9.21
N LYS A 55 -1.31 1.60 -10.54
CA LYS A 55 -0.71 2.68 -11.32
C LYS A 55 -1.44 4.01 -11.08
N GLY A 56 -0.71 5.02 -10.63
CA GLY A 56 -1.24 6.35 -10.32
C GLY A 56 -1.70 6.55 -8.88
N GLU A 57 -1.60 5.53 -8.02
CA GLU A 57 -1.80 5.67 -6.57
C GLU A 57 -0.50 6.02 -5.85
N THR A 58 -0.64 6.65 -4.68
CA THR A 58 0.46 6.87 -3.74
C THR A 58 0.07 6.27 -2.40
N LEU A 59 1.01 5.57 -1.77
CA LEU A 59 0.86 5.05 -0.42
C LEU A 59 1.65 5.94 0.54
N GLY A 60 1.03 6.40 1.61
CA GLY A 60 1.62 7.23 2.66
C GLY A 60 1.11 6.83 4.05
#